data_AF-A0ABD1I677-F1
#
_entry.id   AF-A0ABD1I677-F1
#
_cell.length_a   1.000
_cell.length_b   1.000
_cell.length_c   1.000
_cell.angle_alpha   90.00
_cell.angle_beta   90.00
_cell.angle_gamma   90.00
#
_symmetry.space_group_name_H-M   'P 1'
#
loop_
_entity.id
_entity.type
_entity.pdbx_description
1 polymer ?
#
loop_
_entity_poly.entity_id
_entity_poly.type
_entity_poly.pdbx_seq_one_letter_code
_entity_poly.pdbx_strand_id
1 'polypeptide(L)'
;MPYFYGRRIDNPYEFLHEFCKLCDIQRRPAGSTEEDYRPRALPFALKGEADTWFMRLPPNSIRTWMDFRLVFLDYFFPDTRTNALKKEIQGATQEDEETLS
;
A
#
# COMPACT_ATOMS: atom_id res chain seq x y z
N MET A 1 -2.37 13.18 -10.08
CA MET A 1 -2.60 12.27 -8.96
C MET A 1 -3.29 11.03 -9.52
N PRO A 2 -2.73 9.81 -9.35
CA PRO A 2 -3.30 8.59 -9.89
C PRO A 2 -4.57 8.26 -9.13
N TYR A 3 -5.53 7.66 -9.83
CA TYR A 3 -6.77 7.23 -9.24
C TYR A 3 -6.87 5.71 -9.29
N PHE A 4 -7.31 5.12 -8.18
CA PHE A 4 -7.62 3.71 -8.12
C PHE A 4 -9.12 3.54 -7.87
N TYR A 5 -9.79 2.82 -8.77
CA TYR A 5 -11.25 2.68 -8.72
C TYR A 5 -11.68 1.33 -8.11
N GLY A 6 -10.76 0.38 -7.97
CA GLY A 6 -11.04 -0.98 -7.49
C GLY A 6 -11.62 -1.89 -8.57
N ARG A 7 -11.45 -1.55 -9.87
CA ARG A 7 -11.98 -2.36 -10.98
C ARG A 7 -11.08 -3.57 -11.22
N ARG A 8 -11.62 -4.63 -11.83
CA ARG A 8 -10.85 -5.84 -12.21
C ARG A 8 -9.67 -5.55 -13.15
N ILE A 9 -9.72 -4.45 -13.89
CA ILE A 9 -8.65 -4.00 -14.80
C ILE A 9 -7.59 -3.15 -14.10
N ASP A 10 -7.88 -2.63 -12.90
CA ASP A 10 -6.97 -1.77 -12.18
C ASP A 10 -5.84 -2.62 -11.59
N ASN A 11 -4.60 -2.19 -11.75
CA ASN A 11 -3.44 -2.86 -11.17
C ASN A 11 -3.07 -2.18 -9.82
N PRO A 12 -3.26 -2.86 -8.68
CA PRO A 12 -3.00 -2.26 -7.37
C PRO A 12 -1.50 -2.00 -7.12
N TYR A 13 -0.59 -2.75 -7.74
CA TYR A 13 0.86 -2.50 -7.64
C TYR A 13 1.27 -1.24 -8.38
N GLU A 14 0.80 -1.10 -9.63
CA GLU A 14 1.09 0.07 -10.45
C GLU A 14 0.55 1.35 -9.79
N PHE A 15 -0.66 1.27 -9.21
CA PHE A 15 -1.22 2.35 -8.41
C PHE A 15 -0.32 2.72 -7.23
N LEU A 16 0.08 1.76 -6.39
CA LEU A 16 0.95 2.03 -5.24
C LEU A 16 2.30 2.63 -5.66
N HIS A 17 2.89 2.12 -6.74
CA HIS A 17 4.16 2.63 -7.28
C HIS A 17 4.04 4.09 -7.72
N GLU A 18 3.06 4.40 -8.58
CA GLU A 18 2.86 5.76 -9.09
C GLU A 18 2.41 6.74 -7.99
N PHE A 19 1.60 6.26 -7.04
CA PHE A 19 1.17 7.06 -5.89
C PHE A 19 2.36 7.44 -4.99
N CYS A 20 3.22 6.48 -4.64
CA CYS A 20 4.43 6.73 -3.84
C CYS A 20 5.35 7.73 -4.56
N LYS A 21 5.66 7.48 -5.84
CA LYS A 21 6.52 8.34 -6.66
C LYS A 21 6.01 9.78 -6.71
N LEU A 22 4.71 9.97 -6.85
CA LEU A 22 4.12 11.32 -6.85
C LEU A 22 4.11 11.99 -5.47
N CYS A 23 4.01 11.21 -4.39
CA CYS A 23 4.18 11.74 -3.04
C CYS A 23 5.63 12.18 -2.78
N ASP A 24 6.61 11.52 -3.40
CA ASP A 24 8.03 11.86 -3.26
C ASP A 24 8.42 13.10 -4.08
N ILE A 25 7.77 13.31 -5.24
CA ILE A 25 7.98 14.50 -6.09
C ILE A 25 7.27 15.72 -5.52
N GLN A 26 6.13 15.56 -4.84
CA GLN A 26 5.40 16.68 -4.27
C GLN A 26 6.18 17.31 -3.10
N ARG A 27 6.17 18.64 -3.04
CA ARG A 27 6.83 19.40 -1.99
C ARG A 27 6.17 19.08 -0.65
N ARG A 28 6.78 18.14 0.09
CA ARG A 28 6.33 17.75 1.42
C ARG A 28 6.31 18.99 2.32
N PRO A 29 5.25 19.18 3.13
CA PRO A 29 5.28 20.17 4.20
C PRO A 29 6.51 19.95 5.09
N ALA A 30 7.22 21.03 5.43
CA ALA A 30 8.40 20.94 6.28
C ALA A 30 8.06 20.24 7.60
N GLY A 31 8.82 19.20 7.95
CA GLY A 31 8.62 18.42 9.19
C GLY A 31 7.61 17.26 9.09
N SER A 32 7.08 16.93 7.90
CA SER A 32 6.26 15.73 7.71
C SER A 32 7.08 14.54 7.19
N THR A 33 6.88 13.37 7.79
CA THR A 33 7.50 12.12 7.33
C THR A 33 6.71 11.51 6.17
N GLU A 34 7.30 10.52 5.49
CA GLU A 34 6.58 9.72 4.48
C GLU A 34 5.34 9.03 5.06
N GLU A 35 5.41 8.62 6.32
CA GLU A 35 4.33 7.97 7.06
C GLU A 35 3.21 8.95 7.43
N ASP A 36 3.50 10.25 7.49
CA ASP A 36 2.54 11.28 7.80
C ASP A 36 1.75 11.76 6.59
N TYR A 37 2.42 11.88 5.44
CA TYR A 37 1.84 12.53 4.26
C TYR A 37 1.06 11.57 3.38
N ARG A 38 1.59 10.36 3.12
CA ARG A 38 0.95 9.39 2.22
C ARG A 38 -0.44 8.98 2.68
N PRO A 39 -0.70 8.69 3.98
CA PRO A 39 -2.06 8.38 4.45
C PRO A 39 -3.02 9.56 4.32
N ARG A 40 -2.54 10.80 4.44
CA ARG A 40 -3.37 12.01 4.25
C ARG A 40 -3.75 12.24 2.79
N ALA A 41 -2.87 11.90 1.85
CA ALA A 41 -3.15 12.02 0.42
C ALA A 41 -4.01 10.87 -0.13
N LEU A 42 -4.01 9.72 0.54
CA LEU A 42 -4.61 8.48 0.04
C LEU A 42 -6.14 8.57 -0.23
N PRO A 43 -6.99 9.12 0.67
CA PRO A 43 -8.43 9.20 0.42
C PRO A 43 -8.78 9.94 -0.87
N PHE A 44 -7.94 10.89 -1.29
CA PHE A 44 -8.16 11.64 -2.53
C PHE A 44 -7.86 10.82 -3.79
N ALA A 45 -6.97 9.82 -3.69
CA ALA A 45 -6.58 8.93 -4.78
C ALA A 45 -7.52 7.73 -4.96
N LEU A 46 -8.30 7.37 -3.93
CA LEU A 46 -9.29 6.29 -4.03
C LEU A 46 -10.61 6.82 -4.63
N LYS A 47 -11.23 6.00 -5.48
CA LYS A 47 -12.50 6.29 -6.17
C LYS A 47 -13.34 5.02 -6.24
N GLY A 48 -14.64 5.18 -6.52
CA GLY A 48 -15.53 4.05 -6.82
C GLY A 48 -15.56 2.99 -5.72
N GLU A 49 -15.27 1.74 -6.11
CA GLU A 49 -15.25 0.60 -5.19
C GLU A 49 -14.15 0.74 -4.15
N ALA A 50 -12.99 1.28 -4.52
CA ALA A 50 -11.89 1.46 -3.60
C ALA A 50 -12.17 2.48 -2.49
N ASP A 51 -12.85 3.58 -2.82
CA ASP A 51 -13.30 4.56 -1.83
C ASP A 51 -14.34 3.93 -0.88
N THR A 52 -15.30 3.20 -1.43
CA THR A 52 -16.33 2.49 -0.66
C THR A 52 -15.71 1.45 0.29
N TRP A 53 -14.74 0.69 -0.18
CA TRP A 53 -14.00 -0.28 0.62
C TRP A 53 -13.23 0.39 1.75
N PHE A 54 -12.49 1.47 1.45
CA PHE A 54 -11.68 2.18 2.43
C PHE A 54 -12.54 2.75 3.57
N MET A 55 -13.73 3.29 3.24
CA MET A 55 -14.69 3.77 4.24
C MET A 55 -15.31 2.67 5.12
N ARG A 56 -15.29 1.42 4.68
CA ARG A 56 -15.84 0.27 5.41
C ARG A 56 -14.82 -0.41 6.32
N LEU A 57 -13.56 0.01 6.27
CA LEU A 57 -12.51 -0.56 7.10
C LEU A 57 -12.81 -0.33 8.59
N PRO A 58 -12.56 -1.32 9.47
CA PRO A 58 -12.72 -1.13 10.90
C PRO A 58 -11.84 0.02 11.42
N PRO A 59 -12.28 0.76 12.45
CA PRO A 59 -11.43 1.75 13.09
C PRO A 59 -10.10 1.14 13.52
N ASN A 60 -9.00 1.87 13.31
CA ASN A 60 -7.63 1.44 13.64
C ASN A 60 -7.11 0.21 12.87
N SER A 61 -7.77 -0.24 11.79
CA SER A 61 -7.25 -1.34 10.96
C SER A 61 -6.01 -0.96 10.15
N ILE A 62 -5.78 0.34 9.94
CA ILE A 62 -4.59 0.89 9.28
C ILE A 62 -3.98 1.89 10.25
N ARG A 63 -2.78 1.60 10.77
CA ARG A 63 -2.07 2.48 11.70
C ARG A 63 -0.82 3.07 11.06
N THR A 64 -0.24 2.35 10.10
CA THR A 64 0.93 2.74 9.33
C THR A 64 0.65 2.70 7.84
N TRP A 65 1.53 3.31 7.05
CA TRP A 65 1.50 3.15 5.58
C TRP A 65 1.70 1.68 5.18
N MET A 66 2.49 0.93 5.95
CA MET A 66 2.70 -0.50 5.72
C MET A 66 1.41 -1.30 5.88
N ASP A 67 0.65 -1.07 6.97
CA ASP A 67 -0.62 -1.75 7.21
C ASP A 67 -1.59 -1.50 6.05
N PHE A 68 -1.65 -0.26 5.56
CA PHE A 68 -2.46 0.07 4.39
C PHE A 68 -2.07 -0.78 3.17
N ARG A 69 -0.78 -0.81 2.81
CA ARG A 69 -0.31 -1.57 1.64
C ARG A 69 -0.70 -3.05 1.74
N LEU A 70 -0.54 -3.64 2.93
CA LEU A 70 -0.88 -5.05 3.16
C LEU A 70 -2.38 -5.31 3.00
N VAL A 71 -3.23 -4.52 3.67
CA VAL A 71 -4.69 -4.67 3.63
C VAL A 71 -5.25 -4.36 2.24
N PHE A 72 -4.69 -3.35 1.56
CA PHE A 72 -5.05 -2.99 0.19
C PHE A 72 -4.73 -4.08 -0.82
N LEU A 73 -3.50 -4.62 -0.78
CA LEU A 73 -3.09 -5.70 -1.68
C LEU A 73 -3.81 -7.01 -1.38
N ASP A 74 -4.11 -7.31 -0.12
CA ASP A 74 -4.89 -8.50 0.24
C ASP A 74 -6.30 -8.45 -0.36
N TYR A 75 -6.96 -7.28 -0.30
CA TYR A 75 -8.32 -7.12 -0.78
C TYR A 75 -8.42 -7.03 -2.31
N PHE A 76 -7.61 -6.18 -2.95
CA PHE A 76 -7.68 -5.94 -4.39
C PHE A 76 -6.81 -6.88 -5.22
N PHE A 77 -5.99 -7.72 -4.58
CA PHE A 77 -5.12 -8.68 -5.25
C PHE A 77 -5.10 -10.06 -4.57
N PRO A 78 -6.26 -10.76 -4.51
CA PRO A 78 -6.37 -12.06 -3.84
C PRO A 78 -5.71 -13.22 -4.62
N ASP A 79 -5.32 -13.03 -5.89
CA ASP A 79 -4.75 -14.08 -6.74
C ASP A 79 -3.29 -14.40 -6.35
N THR A 80 -3.14 -15.35 -5.43
CA THR A 80 -2.07 -16.34 -5.11
C THR A 80 -0.57 -16.02 -5.26
N ARG A 81 -0.15 -14.90 -5.86
CA ARG A 81 1.24 -14.41 -5.84
C ARG A 81 1.53 -13.58 -4.58
N THR A 82 0.54 -13.41 -3.72
CA THR A 82 0.51 -12.50 -2.58
C THR A 82 1.36 -12.98 -1.40
N ASN A 83 1.64 -14.29 -1.23
CA ASN A 83 2.48 -14.75 -0.12
C ASN A 83 3.96 -14.36 -0.24
N ALA A 84 4.53 -14.42 -1.44
CA ALA A 84 5.92 -14.00 -1.66
C ALA A 84 6.08 -12.48 -1.54
N LEU A 85 5.14 -11.73 -2.09
CA LEU A 85 5.14 -10.26 -2.05
C LEU A 85 4.78 -9.71 -0.66
N LYS A 86 3.88 -10.36 0.10
CA LYS A 86 3.64 -10.04 1.51
C LYS A 86 4.89 -10.25 2.36
N LYS A 87 5.69 -11.30 2.09
CA LYS A 87 6.99 -11.52 2.74
C LYS A 87 8.00 -10.43 2.40
N GLU A 88 8.09 -10.01 1.14
CA GLU A 88 9.00 -8.93 0.71
C GLU A 88 8.59 -7.58 1.34
N ILE A 89 7.28 -7.31 1.43
CA ILE A 89 6.74 -6.09 2.03
C ILE A 89 6.88 -6.13 3.57
N GLN A 90 6.62 -7.25 4.26
CA GLN A 90 6.76 -7.34 5.72
C GLN A 90 8.22 -7.36 6.22
N GLY A 91 9.19 -7.45 5.32
CA GLY A 91 10.59 -7.50 5.64
C GLY A 91 11.13 -8.91 5.47
N ALA A 92 12.05 -9.05 4.51
CA ALA A 92 13.08 -10.07 4.54
C ALA A 92 13.83 -9.94 5.87
N THR A 93 13.38 -10.69 6.88
CA THR A 93 14.17 -10.96 8.06
C THR A 93 14.43 -12.46 8.02
N GLN A 94 15.72 -12.80 7.94
CA GLN A 94 16.32 -14.13 8.05
C GLN A 94 16.53 -14.91 6.73
N GLU A 95 17.41 -14.40 5.87
CA GLU A 95 18.60 -15.19 5.52
C GLU A 95 19.59 -14.90 6.67
N ASP A 96 20.01 -15.86 7.49
CA ASP A 96 21.05 -16.82 7.15
C ASP A 96 20.98 -17.96 8.16
N GLU A 97 20.68 -19.18 7.71
CA GLU A 97 21.24 -20.38 8.34
C GLU A 97 21.40 -21.47 7.27
N GLU A 98 22.09 -21.13 6.18
CA GLU A 98 22.85 -22.12 5.44
C GLU A 98 24.06 -22.50 6.32
N THR A 99 23.84 -23.37 7.31
CA THR A 99 24.96 -24.05 7.97
C THR A 99 25.63 -24.93 6.94
N LEU A 100 26.82 -24.48 6.51
CA LEU A 100 27.78 -25.25 5.73
C LEU A 100 27.93 -26.67 6.28
N SER A 101 27.79 -27.65 5.40
CA SER A 101 28.43 -28.95 5.57
C SER A 101 29.90 -28.88 5.15
#